data_AF-A0A3E0NGN8-F1
#
_entry.id   AF-A0A3E0NGN8-F1
#
_cell.length_a   1.000
_cell.length_b   1.000
_cell.length_c   1.000
_cell.angle_alpha   90.00
_cell.angle_beta   90.00
_cell.angle_gamma   90.00
#
_symmetry.space_group_name_H-M   'P 1'
#
loop_
_entity.id
_entity.type
_entity.pdbx_description
1 polymer ?
#
loop_
_entity_poly.entity_id
_entity_poly.type
_entity_poly.pdbx_seq_one_letter_code
_entity_poly.pdbx_strand_id
1 'polypeptide(L)'
;MAGDTVFSVFLPDYAASNPVPVVIYLSGLTCTDENAVTKAGAQRVASELGLALVFPDTSPRGDGVADDAEGAYDLGLGAGFYVNATQSP
;
A
#
# COMPACT_ATOMS: atom_id res chain seq x y z
N MET A 1 3.97 14.92 12.60
CA MET A 1 5.16 14.36 11.93
C MET A 1 4.69 13.13 11.17
N ALA A 2 5.11 12.93 9.92
CA ALA A 2 4.69 11.77 9.13
C ALA A 2 5.30 10.51 9.76
N GLY A 3 4.46 9.52 10.10
CA GLY A 3 4.92 8.21 10.58
C GLY A 3 5.65 7.43 9.48
N ASP A 4 6.27 6.33 9.85
CA ASP A 4 6.92 5.43 8.89
C ASP A 4 5.86 4.73 8.02
N THR A 5 6.14 4.59 6.72
CA THR A 5 5.27 3.89 5.76
C THR A 5 6.03 2.73 5.14
N VAL A 6 5.38 1.57 5.09
CA VAL A 6 5.89 0.36 4.43
C VAL A 6 5.24 0.21 3.06
N PHE A 7 6.00 -0.32 2.09
CA PHE A 7 5.45 -0.71 0.80
C PHE A 7 6.19 -1.94 0.28
N SER A 8 5.46 -2.77 -0.46
CA SER A 8 5.98 -3.95 -1.13
C SER A 8 6.13 -3.71 -2.63
N VAL A 9 7.17 -4.30 -3.23
CA VAL A 9 7.43 -4.22 -4.68
C VAL A 9 7.64 -5.60 -5.27
N PHE A 10 6.94 -5.89 -6.37
CA PHE A 10 7.27 -7.01 -7.25
C PHE A 10 7.98 -6.48 -8.50
N LEU A 11 9.13 -7.07 -8.82
CA LEU A 11 9.88 -6.80 -10.05
C LEU A 11 9.89 -8.06 -10.92
N PRO A 12 9.47 -7.99 -12.20
CA PRO A 12 9.59 -9.10 -13.13
C PRO A 12 11.06 -9.25 -13.58
N ASP A 13 11.48 -10.44 -14.02
CA ASP A 13 12.85 -10.71 -14.48
C ASP A 13 13.32 -9.73 -15.57
N TYR A 14 12.42 -9.31 -16.45
CA TYR A 14 12.69 -8.33 -17.50
C TYR A 14 13.22 -6.98 -16.96
N ALA A 15 12.82 -6.62 -15.73
CA ALA A 15 13.25 -5.40 -15.06
C ALA A 15 14.74 -5.42 -14.64
N ALA A 16 15.40 -6.59 -14.66
CA ALA A 16 16.82 -6.70 -14.33
C ALA A 16 17.74 -5.98 -15.33
N SER A 17 17.26 -5.72 -16.55
CA SER A 17 18.06 -5.09 -17.61
C SER A 17 17.31 -3.99 -18.37
N ASN A 18 16.02 -3.80 -18.12
CA ASN A 18 15.18 -2.85 -18.85
C ASN A 18 14.27 -2.10 -17.87
N PRO A 19 13.96 -0.82 -18.14
CA PRO A 19 12.88 -0.16 -17.42
C PRO A 19 11.53 -0.84 -17.74
N VAL A 20 10.66 -0.92 -16.73
CA VAL A 20 9.32 -1.49 -16.85
C VAL A 20 8.25 -0.50 -16.38
N PRO A 21 7.05 -0.52 -16.99
CA PRO A 21 5.91 0.22 -16.45
C PRO A 21 5.53 -0.32 -15.06
N VAL A 22 5.03 0.59 -14.21
CA VAL A 22 4.64 0.31 -12.83
C VAL A 22 3.13 0.42 -12.68
N VAL A 23 2.52 -0.58 -12.03
CA VAL A 23 1.15 -0.52 -11.54
C VAL A 23 1.17 -0.31 -10.03
N ILE A 24 0.50 0.73 -9.55
CA ILE A 24 0.31 0.98 -8.12
C ILE A 24 -1.07 0.43 -7.72
N TYR A 25 -1.09 -0.57 -6.84
CA TYR A 25 -2.31 -1.18 -6.34
C TYR A 25 -2.64 -0.62 -4.95
N LEU A 26 -3.77 0.06 -4.83
CA LEU A 26 -4.22 0.68 -3.58
C LEU A 26 -5.18 -0.27 -2.85
N SER A 27 -4.74 -0.81 -1.71
CA SER A 27 -5.50 -1.76 -0.90
C SER A 27 -6.70 -1.12 -0.19
N GLY A 28 -7.64 -1.95 0.25
CA GLY A 28 -8.82 -1.52 1.00
C GLY A 28 -8.58 -1.34 2.50
N LEU A 29 -9.65 -1.05 3.23
CA LEU A 29 -9.63 -0.87 4.69
C LEU A 29 -8.91 -2.01 5.41
N THR A 30 -8.23 -1.67 6.51
CA THR A 30 -7.51 -2.58 7.43
C THR A 30 -6.32 -3.34 6.83
N CYS A 31 -6.09 -3.26 5.52
CA CYS A 31 -5.00 -3.96 4.87
C CYS A 31 -3.64 -3.30 5.15
N THR A 32 -2.59 -4.10 5.11
CA THR A 32 -1.19 -3.65 4.96
C THR A 32 -0.75 -3.79 3.51
N ASP A 33 0.53 -3.53 3.24
CA ASP A 33 1.15 -3.77 1.94
C ASP A 33 1.18 -5.27 1.54
N GLU A 34 1.08 -6.18 2.51
CA GLU A 34 1.23 -7.63 2.29
C GLU A 34 -0.04 -8.34 1.81
N ASN A 35 -1.23 -7.80 2.12
CA ASN A 35 -2.51 -8.48 1.86
C ASN A 35 -2.67 -8.83 0.37
N ALA A 36 -2.49 -7.84 -0.51
CA ALA A 36 -2.64 -8.03 -1.95
C ALA A 36 -1.46 -8.82 -2.53
N VAL A 37 -0.25 -8.64 -2.01
CA VAL A 37 0.93 -9.42 -2.40
C VAL A 37 0.67 -10.92 -2.22
N THR A 38 0.09 -11.32 -1.10
CA THR A 38 -0.09 -12.74 -0.77
C THR A 38 -1.38 -13.35 -1.31
N LYS A 39 -2.44 -12.56 -1.50
CA LYS A 39 -3.78 -13.08 -1.82
C LYS A 39 -4.26 -12.83 -3.26
N ALA A 40 -3.70 -11.84 -3.97
CA ALA A 40 -4.20 -11.46 -5.30
C ALA A 40 -3.67 -12.37 -6.43
N GLY A 41 -2.52 -13.03 -6.25
CA GLY A 41 -1.88 -13.85 -7.28
C GLY A 41 -1.46 -13.06 -8.54
N ALA A 42 -1.24 -11.75 -8.40
CA ALA A 42 -1.02 -10.84 -9.52
C ALA A 42 0.38 -10.98 -10.17
N GLN A 43 1.37 -11.51 -9.44
CA GLN A 43 2.77 -11.59 -9.86
C GLN A 43 2.96 -12.39 -11.15
N ARG A 44 2.21 -13.49 -11.33
CA ARG A 44 2.29 -14.32 -12.54
C ARG A 44 1.95 -13.51 -13.79
N VAL A 45 0.82 -12.81 -13.78
CA VAL A 45 0.35 -12.02 -14.92
C VAL A 45 1.22 -10.78 -15.11
N ALA A 46 1.65 -10.14 -14.02
CA ALA A 46 2.59 -9.02 -14.10
C ALA A 46 3.92 -9.41 -14.75
N SER A 47 4.44 -10.61 -14.45
CA SER A 47 5.61 -11.17 -15.10
C SER A 47 5.39 -11.42 -16.60
N GLU A 48 4.25 -12.00 -16.99
CA GLU A 48 3.88 -12.25 -18.39
C GLU A 48 3.80 -10.95 -19.21
N LEU A 49 3.39 -9.85 -18.58
CA LEU A 49 3.23 -8.54 -19.22
C LEU A 49 4.44 -7.60 -19.07
N GLY A 50 5.47 -7.99 -18.31
CA GLY A 50 6.62 -7.13 -18.02
C GLY A 50 6.27 -5.91 -17.17
N LEU A 51 5.40 -6.07 -16.17
CA LEU A 51 4.96 -5.01 -15.26
C LEU A 51 5.59 -5.17 -13.87
N ALA A 52 6.06 -4.06 -13.29
CA ALA A 52 6.33 -3.98 -11.86
C ALA A 52 5.04 -3.64 -11.10
N LEU A 53 4.89 -4.16 -9.87
CA LEU A 53 3.77 -3.87 -8.99
C LEU A 53 4.27 -3.21 -7.72
N VAL A 54 3.58 -2.16 -7.27
CA VAL A 54 3.83 -1.49 -5.98
C VAL A 54 2.56 -1.55 -5.14
N PHE A 55 2.72 -1.98 -3.89
CA PHE A 55 1.65 -2.13 -2.91
C PHE A 55 2.01 -1.25 -1.70
N PRO A 56 1.56 0.01 -1.64
CA PRO A 56 1.73 0.84 -0.46
C PRO A 56 0.80 0.40 0.67
N ASP A 57 1.15 0.75 1.91
CA ASP A 57 0.23 0.70 3.04
C ASP A 57 -0.95 1.68 2.86
N THR A 58 -1.97 1.53 3.69
CA THR A 58 -3.28 2.19 3.55
C THR A 58 -3.44 3.44 4.43
N SER A 59 -2.50 3.67 5.34
CA SER A 59 -2.37 4.88 6.16
C SER A 59 -0.93 4.99 6.70
N PRO A 60 -0.51 6.14 7.24
CA PRO A 60 0.62 6.19 8.16
C PRO A 60 0.38 5.27 9.37
N ARG A 61 1.44 4.74 9.98
CA ARG A 61 1.37 3.91 11.20
C ARG A 61 2.47 4.30 12.20
N GLY A 62 2.30 3.86 13.45
CA GLY A 62 3.30 3.99 14.51
C GLY A 62 2.87 4.86 15.69
N ASP A 63 3.72 4.87 16.73
CA ASP A 63 3.46 5.62 17.96
C ASP A 63 3.36 7.12 17.67
N GLY A 64 2.24 7.73 18.06
CA GLY A 64 1.96 9.16 17.84
C GLY A 64 1.26 9.49 16.51
N VAL A 65 0.90 8.48 15.71
CA VAL A 65 -0.08 8.67 14.62
C VAL A 65 -1.48 8.57 15.22
N ALA A 66 -2.35 9.53 14.89
CA ALA A 66 -3.71 9.53 15.36
C ALA A 66 -4.52 8.37 14.77
N ASP A 67 -5.41 7.82 15.59
CA ASP A 67 -6.32 6.74 15.24
C ASP A 67 -7.74 7.12 15.68
N ASP A 68 -8.72 6.32 15.28
CA ASP A 68 -10.10 6.49 15.72
C ASP A 68 -10.22 6.35 17.25
N ALA A 69 -10.88 7.31 17.90
CA ALA A 69 -11.01 7.36 19.35
C ALA A 69 -11.89 6.24 19.94
N GLU A 70 -12.79 5.68 19.14
CA GLU A 70 -13.64 4.54 19.49
C GLU A 70 -13.04 3.20 19.02
N GLY A 71 -11.90 3.23 18.33
CA GLY A 71 -11.24 2.06 17.75
C GLY A 71 -11.99 1.47 16.55
N ALA A 72 -12.74 2.30 15.82
CA ALA A 72 -13.44 1.89 14.61
C ALA A 72 -12.45 1.53 13.48
N TYR A 73 -12.80 0.55 12.64
CA TYR A 73 -11.91 0.03 11.58
C TYR A 73 -11.93 0.87 10.30
N ASP A 74 -12.90 1.77 10.17
CA ASP A 74 -13.21 2.56 8.99
C ASP A 74 -12.76 4.02 9.10
N LEU A 75 -11.98 4.36 10.13
CA LEU A 75 -11.31 5.65 10.30
C LEU A 75 -9.92 5.45 10.92
N GLY A 76 -8.98 6.34 10.63
CA GLY A 76 -7.64 6.29 11.23
C GLY A 76 -6.71 5.25 10.60
N LEU A 77 -6.10 4.40 11.43
CA LEU A 77 -5.06 3.46 11.03
C LEU A 77 -5.64 2.34 10.16
N GLY A 78 -5.07 2.15 8.97
CA GLY A 78 -5.60 1.24 7.97
C GLY A 78 -6.78 1.80 7.16
N ALA A 79 -7.12 3.08 7.34
CA ALA A 79 -8.27 3.73 6.75
C ALA A 79 -7.96 5.19 6.35
N GLY A 80 -6.86 5.42 5.63
CA GLY A 80 -6.42 6.77 5.25
C GLY A 80 -7.18 7.42 4.09
N PHE A 81 -8.06 6.66 3.40
CA PHE A 81 -8.88 7.11 2.26
C PHE A 81 -8.13 7.74 1.07
N TYR A 82 -6.81 7.74 1.06
CA TYR A 82 -5.97 8.37 0.02
C TYR A 82 -6.24 9.88 -0.14
N VAL A 83 -6.50 10.57 0.97
CA VAL A 83 -6.74 12.02 1.00
C VAL A 83 -5.69 12.74 1.82
N ASN A 84 -5.53 14.04 1.55
CA ASN A 84 -4.75 14.94 2.41
C ASN A 84 -5.65 15.51 3.51
N ALA A 85 -5.53 15.02 4.73
CA ALA A 85 -6.23 15.57 5.88
C ALA A 85 -5.83 17.04 6.12
N THR A 86 -6.81 17.91 6.36
CA THR A 86 -6.57 19.37 6.56
C THR A 86 -6.92 19.85 7.96
N GLN A 87 -7.55 19.01 8.77
CA GLN A 87 -7.92 19.30 10.16
C GLN A 87 -7.09 18.43 11.10
N SER A 88 -6.81 18.96 12.29
CA SER A 88 -6.17 18.18 13.33
C SER A 88 -7.09 17.04 13.81
N PRO A 89 -6.51 15.90 14.21
CA PRO A 89 -7.23 14.83 14.91
C PRO A 89 -7.82 15.31 16.24
#